data_AF-A0A2D6U1G9-F1
#
_entry.id   AF-A0A2D6U1G9-F1
#
_cell.length_a   1.000
_cell.length_b   1.000
_cell.length_c   1.000
_cell.angle_alpha   90.00
_cell.angle_beta   90.00
_cell.angle_gamma   90.00
#
_symmetry.space_group_name_H-M   'P 1'
#
loop_
_entity.id
_entity.type
_entity.pdbx_description
1 polymer ?
#
loop_
_entity_poly.entity_id
_entity_poly.type
_entity_poly.pdbx_seq_one_letter_code
_entity_poly.pdbx_strand_id
1 'polypeptide(L)'
;MKRRTLFVIAFIIFLIPFLLAVPLIEFVNPTPTNNTFTTNRSIEINISIIEQNLNETIYNWNGTNYTLYNDSLILMYNLDNLSSLGENDTFIVNTRSNYNGTWNGSATRIADYGANSSGKYGGDFRFDGKDDFINLSTIPVPISFMSKGLYTDI
;
A
#
# COMPACT_ATOMS: atom_id res chain seq x y z
N MET A 1 34.42 -24.87 28.68
CA MET A 1 34.35 -24.06 27.44
C MET A 1 33.23 -24.48 26.46
N LYS A 2 32.94 -25.78 26.25
CA LYS A 2 32.00 -26.24 25.19
C LYS A 2 30.51 -25.88 25.37
N ARG A 3 29.97 -25.78 26.60
CA ARG A 3 28.54 -25.47 26.82
C ARG A 3 28.16 -24.01 26.53
N ARG A 4 29.06 -23.04 26.77
CA ARG A 4 28.80 -21.62 26.49
C ARG A 4 28.76 -21.33 24.99
N THR A 5 29.63 -21.98 24.21
CA THR A 5 29.65 -21.86 22.74
C THR A 5 28.40 -22.47 22.10
N LEU A 6 27.88 -23.58 22.63
CA LEU A 6 26.67 -24.23 22.12
C LEU A 6 25.39 -23.39 22.36
N PHE A 7 25.28 -22.73 23.52
CA PHE A 7 24.18 -21.80 23.81
C PHE A 7 24.24 -20.54 22.93
N VAL A 8 25.42 -20.00 22.65
CA VAL A 8 25.58 -18.85 21.75
C VAL A 8 25.21 -19.22 20.31
N ILE A 9 25.63 -20.40 19.83
CA ILE A 9 25.26 -20.88 18.49
C ILE A 9 23.75 -21.16 18.39
N ALA A 10 23.14 -21.79 19.38
CA ALA A 10 21.69 -22.04 19.39
C ALA A 10 20.87 -20.74 19.49
N PHE A 11 21.34 -19.76 20.26
CA PHE A 11 20.72 -18.43 20.37
C PHE A 11 20.81 -17.66 19.05
N ILE A 12 21.97 -17.69 18.37
CA ILE A 12 22.13 -17.09 17.04
C ILE A 12 21.21 -17.79 16.04
N ILE A 13 21.17 -19.13 16.00
CA ILE A 13 20.28 -19.88 15.08
C ILE A 13 18.80 -19.57 15.33
N PHE A 14 18.39 -19.33 16.58
CA PHE A 14 17.04 -18.92 16.93
C PHE A 14 16.73 -17.46 16.56
N LEU A 15 17.74 -16.60 16.46
CA LEU A 15 17.62 -15.18 16.06
C LEU A 15 17.75 -14.94 14.55
N ILE A 16 18.35 -15.86 13.80
CA ILE A 16 18.52 -15.74 12.33
C ILE A 16 17.20 -15.47 11.58
N PRO A 17 16.05 -16.11 11.89
CA PRO A 17 14.78 -15.80 11.23
C PRO A 17 14.30 -14.37 11.52
N PHE A 18 14.70 -13.80 12.66
CA PHE A 18 14.37 -12.43 13.05
C PHE A 18 15.29 -11.39 12.39
N LEU A 19 16.49 -11.81 11.95
CA LEU A 19 17.47 -10.95 11.28
C LEU A 19 17.36 -11.02 9.74
N LEU A 20 16.75 -12.08 9.21
CA LEU A 20 16.43 -12.28 7.80
C LEU A 20 14.91 -12.36 7.65
N ALA A 21 14.23 -11.22 7.85
CA ALA A 21 12.82 -11.10 7.50
C ALA A 21 12.70 -11.23 5.97
N VAL A 22 12.25 -12.40 5.52
CA VAL A 22 11.89 -12.61 4.11
C VAL A 22 10.40 -12.25 3.99
N PRO A 23 10.02 -11.41 3.02
CA PRO A 23 8.63 -11.05 2.83
C PRO A 23 7.81 -12.30 2.52
N LEU A 24 6.72 -12.49 3.26
CA LEU A 24 5.74 -13.53 2.96
C LEU A 24 4.80 -12.98 1.89
N ILE A 25 4.80 -13.60 0.71
CA ILE A 25 4.01 -13.19 -0.45
C ILE A 25 3.02 -14.29 -0.80
N GLU A 26 1.75 -13.93 -0.93
CA GLU A 26 0.68 -14.84 -1.35
C GLU A 26 -0.12 -14.21 -2.51
N PHE A 27 -0.29 -14.96 -3.59
CA PHE A 27 -1.23 -14.61 -4.66
C PHE A 27 -2.60 -15.15 -4.29
N VAL A 28 -3.52 -14.24 -4.02
CA VAL A 28 -4.88 -14.57 -3.57
C VAL A 28 -5.87 -14.33 -4.70
N ASN A 29 -7.07 -14.91 -4.57
CA ASN A 29 -8.14 -14.66 -5.54
C ASN A 29 -8.46 -13.14 -5.61
N PRO A 30 -8.76 -12.58 -6.79
CA PRO A 30 -9.06 -13.27 -8.06
C PRO A 30 -7.84 -13.48 -8.98
N THR A 31 -6.59 -13.51 -8.46
CA THR A 31 -5.41 -13.79 -9.28
C THR A 31 -5.56 -15.09 -10.07
N PRO A 32 -5.40 -15.07 -11.41
CA PRO A 32 -5.49 -16.29 -12.21
C PRO A 32 -4.47 -17.34 -11.78
N THR A 33 -4.82 -18.62 -11.91
CA THR A 33 -3.89 -19.72 -11.64
C THR A 33 -2.72 -19.69 -12.63
N ASN A 34 -1.59 -20.25 -12.23
CA ASN A 34 -0.41 -20.31 -13.08
C ASN A 34 -0.73 -21.00 -14.42
N ASN A 35 -0.11 -20.52 -15.51
CA ASN A 35 -0.36 -20.96 -16.90
C ASN A 35 -1.80 -20.74 -17.41
N THR A 36 -2.54 -19.77 -16.86
CA THR A 36 -3.84 -19.37 -17.41
C THR A 36 -3.67 -18.66 -18.75
N PHE A 37 -4.46 -19.06 -19.74
CA PHE A 37 -4.65 -18.34 -20.99
C PHE A 37 -6.05 -17.72 -20.99
N THR A 38 -6.15 -16.43 -21.33
CA THR A 38 -7.43 -15.72 -21.35
C THR A 38 -7.50 -14.75 -22.53
N THR A 39 -8.71 -14.50 -23.02
CA THR A 39 -8.99 -13.45 -24.01
C THR A 39 -9.22 -12.08 -23.37
N ASN A 40 -9.27 -12.01 -22.03
CA ASN A 40 -9.38 -10.75 -21.30
C ASN A 40 -8.15 -9.88 -21.58
N ARG A 41 -8.40 -8.60 -21.86
CA ARG A 41 -7.35 -7.60 -22.14
C ARG A 41 -6.74 -7.01 -20.86
N SER A 42 -7.34 -7.31 -19.71
CA SER A 42 -6.83 -6.97 -18.38
C SER A 42 -7.00 -8.19 -17.48
N ILE A 43 -6.07 -8.33 -16.54
CA ILE A 43 -6.17 -9.30 -15.47
C ILE A 43 -5.94 -8.59 -14.14
N GLU A 44 -6.60 -9.08 -13.11
CA GLU A 44 -6.38 -8.62 -11.75
C GLU A 44 -5.36 -9.53 -11.09
N ILE A 45 -4.33 -8.92 -10.49
CA ILE A 45 -3.33 -9.61 -9.70
C ILE A 45 -3.48 -9.08 -8.28
N ASN A 46 -3.99 -9.94 -7.39
CA ASN A 46 -4.22 -9.64 -5.99
C ASN A 46 -3.16 -10.34 -5.14
N ILE A 47 -2.34 -9.55 -4.47
CA ILE A 47 -1.16 -10.02 -3.73
C ILE A 47 -1.29 -9.56 -2.28
N SER A 48 -1.18 -10.50 -1.35
CA SER A 48 -0.97 -10.23 0.06
C SER A 48 0.53 -10.29 0.36
N ILE A 49 1.07 -9.24 0.97
CA ILE A 49 2.48 -9.15 1.37
C ILE A 49 2.52 -8.86 2.87
N ILE A 50 3.21 -9.72 3.63
CA ILE A 50 3.49 -9.50 5.04
C ILE A 50 4.99 -9.31 5.19
N GLU A 51 5.38 -8.07 5.51
CA GLU A 51 6.76 -7.66 5.74
C GLU A 51 6.76 -6.55 6.81
N GLN A 52 7.69 -6.64 7.77
CA GLN A 52 7.80 -5.68 8.85
C GLN A 52 8.56 -4.41 8.44
N ASN A 53 9.59 -4.55 7.61
CA ASN A 53 10.47 -3.45 7.19
C ASN A 53 10.56 -3.42 5.66
N LEU A 54 9.44 -3.14 5.00
CA LEU A 54 9.33 -3.14 3.55
C LEU A 54 10.23 -2.04 2.95
N ASN A 55 11.25 -2.45 2.20
CA ASN A 55 12.13 -1.52 1.50
C ASN A 55 11.58 -1.18 0.10
N GLU A 56 11.29 -2.21 -0.70
CA GLU A 56 10.81 -2.04 -2.07
C GLU A 56 9.74 -3.08 -2.42
N THR A 57 8.83 -2.72 -3.31
CA THR A 57 7.90 -3.64 -3.97
C THR A 57 8.06 -3.46 -5.47
N ILE A 58 8.48 -4.52 -6.16
CA ILE A 58 8.68 -4.53 -7.61
C ILE A 58 7.82 -5.64 -8.21
N TYR A 59 6.94 -5.26 -9.12
CA TYR A 59 6.18 -6.21 -9.93
C TYR A 59 6.91 -6.43 -11.26
N ASN A 60 7.45 -7.64 -11.47
CA ASN A 60 8.04 -8.00 -12.76
C ASN A 60 6.95 -8.58 -13.68
N TRP A 61 6.68 -7.91 -14.80
CA TRP A 61 5.79 -8.39 -15.83
C TRP A 61 6.59 -8.65 -17.10
N ASN A 62 6.73 -9.93 -17.46
CA ASN A 62 7.41 -10.37 -18.69
C ASN A 62 8.81 -9.74 -18.86
N GLY A 63 9.62 -9.74 -17.78
CA GLY A 63 10.97 -9.17 -17.79
C GLY A 63 11.03 -7.66 -17.58
N THR A 64 9.89 -6.95 -17.53
CA THR A 64 9.84 -5.51 -17.23
C THR A 64 9.52 -5.29 -15.76
N ASN A 65 10.35 -4.52 -15.06
CA ASN A 65 10.12 -4.16 -13.66
C ASN A 65 9.21 -2.94 -13.54
N TYR A 66 8.17 -3.05 -12.72
CA TYR A 66 7.30 -1.96 -12.30
C TYR A 66 7.49 -1.75 -10.80
N THR A 67 8.17 -0.68 -10.42
CA THR A 67 8.40 -0.34 -9.01
C THR A 67 7.15 0.32 -8.45
N LEU A 68 6.52 -0.33 -7.47
CA LEU A 68 5.30 0.12 -6.81
C LEU A 68 5.60 0.88 -5.51
N TYR A 69 6.64 0.47 -4.80
CA TYR A 69 7.07 1.07 -3.55
C TYR A 69 8.60 1.09 -3.52
N ASN A 70 9.19 2.25 -3.20
CA ASN A 70 10.62 2.40 -2.92
C ASN A 70 10.87 3.77 -2.26
N ASP A 71 12.15 4.12 -2.13
CA ASP A 71 12.50 5.37 -1.48
C ASP A 71 12.08 6.65 -2.21
N SER A 72 11.86 6.57 -3.52
CA SER A 72 11.42 7.70 -4.35
C SER A 72 9.92 7.98 -4.27
N LEU A 73 9.13 7.08 -3.67
CA LEU A 73 7.70 7.31 -3.44
C LEU A 73 7.52 8.36 -2.35
N ILE A 74 6.74 9.41 -2.62
CA ILE A 74 6.52 10.49 -1.66
C ILE A 74 5.16 10.36 -0.98
N LEU A 75 4.12 10.02 -1.75
CA LEU A 75 2.74 9.90 -1.26
C LEU A 75 2.21 8.49 -1.51
N MET A 76 1.73 7.85 -0.44
CA MET A 76 0.97 6.59 -0.48
C MET A 76 -0.25 6.73 0.43
N TYR A 77 -1.42 6.93 -0.18
CA TYR A 77 -2.70 7.05 0.53
C TYR A 77 -3.61 5.87 0.22
N ASN A 78 -4.14 5.27 1.28
CA ASN A 78 -5.07 4.15 1.18
C ASN A 78 -6.51 4.62 0.92
N LEU A 79 -6.88 5.80 1.45
CA LEU A 79 -8.20 6.42 1.28
C LEU A 79 -9.35 5.52 1.78
N ASP A 80 -9.05 4.64 2.72
CA ASP A 80 -9.97 3.61 3.22
C ASP A 80 -10.55 4.02 4.61
N ASN A 81 -10.15 5.15 5.20
CA ASN A 81 -10.58 5.58 6.56
C ASN A 81 -10.30 4.52 7.63
N LEU A 82 -9.10 3.94 7.56
CA LEU A 82 -8.65 2.90 8.46
C LEU A 82 -8.15 3.50 9.77
N SER A 83 -9.00 3.45 10.81
CA SER A 83 -8.64 3.91 12.16
C SER A 83 -7.40 3.23 12.75
N SER A 84 -7.07 2.00 12.33
CA SER A 84 -5.84 1.29 12.72
C SER A 84 -4.55 1.97 12.21
N LEU A 85 -4.64 2.74 11.13
CA LEU A 85 -3.57 3.58 10.62
C LEU A 85 -3.63 5.01 11.16
N GLY A 86 -4.68 5.34 11.93
CA GLY A 86 -4.95 6.69 12.43
C GLY A 86 -5.71 7.59 11.44
N GLU A 87 -6.24 7.03 10.34
CA GLU A 87 -7.11 7.78 9.44
C GLU A 87 -8.45 8.14 10.10
N ASN A 88 -9.06 9.21 9.61
CA ASN A 88 -10.45 9.56 9.90
C ASN A 88 -11.07 10.27 8.69
N ASP A 89 -12.33 10.66 8.83
CA ASP A 89 -13.14 11.40 7.86
C ASP A 89 -12.44 12.53 7.10
N THR A 90 -11.53 13.23 7.75
CA THR A 90 -10.79 14.35 7.14
C THR A 90 -9.29 14.16 7.13
N PHE A 91 -8.75 13.17 7.84
CA PHE A 91 -7.33 12.97 8.00
C PHE A 91 -6.86 11.71 7.27
N ILE A 92 -5.97 11.92 6.30
CA ILE A 92 -5.45 10.88 5.41
C ILE A 92 -4.01 10.61 5.80
N VAL A 93 -3.70 9.34 6.08
CA VAL A 93 -2.37 8.94 6.53
C VAL A 93 -1.52 8.56 5.33
N ASN A 94 -0.33 9.14 5.26
CA ASN A 94 0.71 8.69 4.35
C ASN A 94 1.48 7.56 5.01
N THR A 95 1.41 6.36 4.45
CA THR A 95 2.14 5.21 5.00
C THR A 95 3.62 5.21 4.65
N ARG A 96 4.06 6.11 3.74
CA ARG A 96 5.45 6.19 3.26
C ARG A 96 6.28 7.25 3.99
N SER A 97 5.67 8.36 4.41
CA SER A 97 6.36 9.51 5.00
C SER A 97 5.43 10.30 5.94
N ASN A 98 5.87 11.44 6.46
CA ASN A 98 5.05 12.30 7.32
C ASN A 98 4.18 13.32 6.56
N TYR A 99 4.14 13.26 5.22
CA TYR A 99 3.29 14.13 4.40
C TYR A 99 1.84 13.63 4.38
N ASN A 100 1.16 13.69 5.53
CA ASN A 100 -0.26 13.36 5.66
C ASN A 100 -1.13 14.37 4.92
N GLY A 101 -2.32 13.92 4.51
CA GLY A 101 -3.32 14.73 3.83
C GLY A 101 -4.44 15.18 4.76
N THR A 102 -5.02 16.34 4.49
CA THR A 102 -6.27 16.79 5.09
C THR A 102 -7.30 17.03 4.00
N TRP A 103 -8.38 16.25 3.99
CA TRP A 103 -9.50 16.44 3.09
C TRP A 103 -10.23 17.75 3.42
N ASN A 104 -10.44 18.56 2.39
CA ASN A 104 -11.28 19.73 2.43
C ASN A 104 -12.35 19.56 1.36
N GLY A 105 -13.56 19.26 1.80
CA GLY A 105 -14.71 19.04 0.94
C GLY A 105 -15.91 18.58 1.74
N SER A 106 -17.06 18.36 1.09
CA SER A 106 -18.27 17.95 1.80
C SER A 106 -18.12 16.54 2.38
N ALA A 107 -18.01 16.45 3.71
CA ALA A 107 -17.81 15.24 4.51
C ALA A 107 -18.95 14.18 4.40
N THR A 108 -19.94 14.38 3.54
CA THR A 108 -21.13 13.52 3.47
C THR A 108 -20.99 12.28 2.58
N ARG A 109 -19.83 12.10 1.93
CA ARG A 109 -19.53 10.97 1.03
C ARG A 109 -18.11 10.45 1.22
N ILE A 110 -17.69 10.38 2.47
CA ILE A 110 -16.33 10.04 2.87
C ILE A 110 -16.10 8.54 2.71
N ALA A 111 -14.94 8.20 2.14
CA ALA A 111 -14.12 7.01 2.38
C ALA A 111 -14.65 6.15 3.54
N ASP A 112 -15.57 5.24 3.26
CA ASP A 112 -16.09 4.32 4.26
C ASP A 112 -15.63 2.93 3.85
N TYR A 113 -14.73 2.31 4.60
CA TYR A 113 -14.30 0.93 4.34
C TYR A 113 -15.42 -0.05 4.70
N GLY A 114 -16.01 -0.70 3.69
CA GLY A 114 -17.00 -1.74 3.94
C GLY A 114 -17.99 -1.96 2.80
N ALA A 115 -19.00 -2.80 3.03
CA ALA A 115 -19.96 -3.24 2.01
C ALA A 115 -20.80 -2.11 1.35
N ASN A 116 -20.74 -0.88 1.88
CA ASN A 116 -21.44 0.30 1.34
C ASN A 116 -20.48 1.33 0.73
N SER A 117 -19.19 1.01 0.57
CA SER A 117 -18.18 1.88 -0.03
C SER A 117 -18.39 2.00 -1.54
N SER A 118 -18.45 3.21 -2.09
CA SER A 118 -18.56 3.44 -3.54
C SER A 118 -17.24 3.35 -4.29
N GLY A 119 -16.10 3.37 -3.58
CA GLY A 119 -14.78 3.32 -4.18
C GLY A 119 -14.41 1.95 -4.76
N LYS A 120 -13.69 1.94 -5.89
CA LYS A 120 -13.24 0.73 -6.61
C LYS A 120 -12.55 -0.29 -5.68
N TYR A 121 -11.87 0.18 -4.64
CA TYR A 121 -11.13 -0.68 -3.71
C TYR A 121 -11.52 -0.49 -2.24
N GLY A 122 -12.76 -0.08 -1.96
CA GLY A 122 -13.25 0.02 -0.57
C GLY A 122 -13.30 1.43 0.01
N GLY A 123 -12.76 2.45 -0.67
CA GLY A 123 -12.79 3.84 -0.21
C GLY A 123 -12.52 4.83 -1.35
N ASP A 124 -13.05 6.05 -1.22
CA ASP A 124 -12.90 7.14 -2.18
C ASP A 124 -13.11 8.51 -1.55
N PHE A 125 -12.55 9.55 -2.18
CA PHE A 125 -13.00 10.93 -2.01
C PHE A 125 -13.64 11.40 -3.31
N ARG A 126 -14.79 12.06 -3.21
CA ARG A 126 -15.50 12.60 -4.35
C ARG A 126 -15.22 14.09 -4.47
N PHE A 127 -14.62 14.48 -5.60
CA PHE A 127 -14.39 15.86 -5.97
C PHE A 127 -15.55 16.33 -6.87
N ASP A 128 -16.34 17.30 -6.42
CA ASP A 128 -17.52 17.80 -7.13
C ASP A 128 -17.19 18.89 -8.18
N GLY A 129 -15.92 19.31 -8.23
CA GLY A 129 -15.40 20.28 -9.18
C GLY A 129 -15.53 21.75 -8.75
N LYS A 130 -15.91 22.05 -7.50
CA LYS A 130 -16.02 23.43 -7.00
C LYS A 130 -14.90 23.83 -6.06
N ASP A 131 -14.81 23.19 -4.89
CA ASP A 131 -13.95 23.60 -3.78
C ASP A 131 -13.31 22.43 -3.03
N ASP A 132 -13.40 21.22 -3.59
CA ASP A 132 -12.83 20.01 -3.01
C ASP A 132 -11.32 19.89 -3.29
N PHE A 133 -10.51 19.68 -2.25
CA PHE A 133 -9.08 19.39 -2.37
C PHE A 133 -8.54 18.56 -1.19
N ILE A 134 -7.41 17.88 -1.42
CA ILE A 134 -6.60 17.33 -0.33
C ILE A 134 -5.46 18.31 -0.07
N ASN A 135 -5.45 18.89 1.13
CA ASN A 135 -4.35 19.74 1.56
C ASN A 135 -3.18 18.88 2.03
N LEU A 136 -2.00 19.21 1.53
CA LEU A 136 -0.75 18.55 1.87
C LEU A 136 0.10 19.58 2.63
N SER A 137 0.56 19.24 3.83
CA SER A 137 1.66 20.00 4.44
C SER A 137 2.86 20.03 3.48
N THR A 138 3.59 21.16 3.39
CA THR A 138 4.60 21.44 2.36
C THR A 138 5.43 20.22 1.95
N ILE A 139 5.29 19.80 0.69
CA ILE A 139 6.01 18.64 0.12
C ILE A 139 7.24 19.12 -0.67
N PRO A 140 8.38 18.40 -0.59
CA PRO A 140 9.51 18.59 -1.51
C PRO A 140 9.11 18.32 -2.97
N VAL A 141 9.49 19.21 -3.87
CA VAL A 141 9.44 18.95 -5.32
C VAL A 141 10.71 18.23 -5.76
N PRO A 142 10.64 17.24 -6.69
CA PRO A 142 9.50 16.80 -7.50
C PRO A 142 8.59 15.76 -6.82
N ILE A 143 7.29 15.73 -7.17
CA ILE A 143 6.29 14.83 -6.57
C ILE A 143 6.17 13.52 -7.36
N SER A 144 6.38 12.39 -6.70
CA SER A 144 5.93 11.06 -7.15
C SER A 144 4.86 10.55 -6.20
N PHE A 145 3.67 10.25 -6.73
CA PHE A 145 2.52 9.81 -5.94
C PHE A 145 2.03 8.44 -6.42
N MET A 146 1.66 7.59 -5.47
CA MET A 146 0.84 6.41 -5.70
C MET A 146 -0.44 6.62 -4.92
N SER A 147 -1.59 6.54 -5.61
CA SER A 147 -2.89 6.52 -4.95
C SER A 147 -3.67 5.29 -5.40
N LYS A 148 -4.40 4.72 -4.46
CA LYS A 148 -5.39 3.68 -4.70
C LYS A 148 -6.65 4.35 -5.28
N GLY A 149 -6.60 4.76 -6.55
CA GLY A 149 -7.75 5.34 -7.25
C GLY A 149 -7.57 6.79 -7.64
N LEU A 150 -7.14 7.00 -8.88
CA LEU A 150 -7.49 8.18 -9.65
C LEU A 150 -8.32 7.71 -10.83
N TYR A 151 -9.61 8.01 -10.76
CA TYR A 151 -10.53 7.90 -11.87
C TYR A 151 -10.27 9.10 -12.77
N THR A 152 -9.57 8.91 -13.88
CA THR A 152 -9.54 9.89 -14.97
C THR A 152 -10.59 9.49 -15.97
N ASP A 153 -11.81 10.03 -15.83
CA ASP A 153 -12.73 10.12 -16.96
C ASP A 153 -12.23 11.25 -17.87
N ILE A 154 -11.52 10.86 -18.95
CA ILE A 154 -11.65 11.44 -20.29
C ILE A 154 -11.52 10.30 -21.31
#